data_AF-W4Q653-F1
#
_entry.id   AF-W4Q653-F1
#
_cell.length_a   1.000
_cell.length_b   1.000
_cell.length_c   1.000
_cell.angle_alpha   90.00
_cell.angle_beta   90.00
_cell.angle_gamma   90.00
#
_symmetry.space_group_name_H-M   'P 1'
#
loop_
_entity.id
_entity.type
_entity.pdbx_description
1 polymer ?
#
loop_
_entity_poly.entity_id
_entity_poly.type
_entity_poly.pdbx_seq_one_letter_code
_entity_poly.pdbx_strand_id
1 'polypeptide(L)'
;MKSKIYVIVGLVVVALAAAFFALSDVSDTVIEPVTEDIKELVHDYSVRNITSPSASITSHELIVTNHDQKQVIYDLPKDEFFVSIAPYYDHTHP
;
A
#
# COMPACT_ATOMS: atom_id res chain seq x y z
N MET A 1 -43.01 28.78 -5.41
CA MET A 1 -42.62 27.55 -6.15
C MET A 1 -41.12 27.50 -6.46
N LYS A 2 -40.51 28.62 -6.86
CA LYS A 2 -39.07 28.71 -7.21
C LYS A 2 -38.13 28.46 -6.01
N SER A 3 -38.48 28.91 -4.80
CA SER A 3 -37.71 28.67 -3.57
C SER A 3 -37.61 27.19 -3.17
N LYS A 4 -38.69 26.41 -3.41
CA LYS A 4 -38.71 24.96 -3.14
C LYS A 4 -37.82 24.18 -4.12
N ILE A 5 -37.67 24.68 -5.35
CA ILE A 5 -36.79 24.10 -6.38
C ILE A 5 -35.32 24.24 -5.98
N TYR A 6 -34.90 25.40 -5.44
CA TYR A 6 -33.51 25.56 -4.97
C TYR A 6 -33.16 24.63 -3.81
N VAL A 7 -34.10 24.34 -2.91
CA VAL A 7 -33.89 23.40 -1.80
C VAL A 7 -33.70 21.96 -2.30
N ILE A 8 -34.50 21.54 -3.28
CA ILE A 8 -34.40 20.19 -3.87
C ILE A 8 -33.07 20.04 -4.63
N VAL A 9 -32.68 21.05 -5.41
CA VAL A 9 -31.40 21.04 -6.14
C VAL A 9 -30.22 20.96 -5.17
N GLY A 10 -30.24 21.72 -4.07
CA GLY A 10 -29.21 21.64 -3.05
C GLY A 10 -29.07 20.25 -2.43
N LEU A 11 -30.19 19.59 -2.13
CA LEU A 11 -30.20 18.25 -1.53
C LEU A 11 -29.64 17.19 -2.50
N VAL A 12 -29.95 17.30 -3.79
CA VAL A 12 -29.41 16.40 -4.82
C VAL A 12 -27.89 16.56 -4.97
N VAL A 13 -27.38 17.78 -4.93
CA VAL A 13 -25.93 18.04 -5.02
C VAL A 13 -25.19 17.46 -3.82
N VAL A 14 -25.75 17.59 -2.61
CA VAL A 14 -25.16 17.01 -1.39
C VAL A 14 -25.16 15.47 -1.45
N ALA A 15 -26.24 14.86 -1.94
CA ALA A 15 -26.32 13.41 -2.10
C ALA A 15 -25.31 12.88 -3.13
N LEU A 16 -25.12 13.60 -4.24
CA LEU A 16 -24.13 13.25 -5.27
C LEU A 16 -22.69 13.40 -4.76
N ALA A 17 -22.40 14.45 -3.98
CA ALA A 17 -21.08 14.62 -3.38
C ALA A 17 -20.77 13.50 -2.38
N ALA A 18 -21.73 13.12 -1.53
CA ALA A 18 -21.55 12.01 -0.59
C ALA A 18 -21.34 10.67 -1.30
N ALA A 19 -22.07 10.40 -2.38
CA ALA A 19 -21.88 9.20 -3.19
C ALA A 19 -20.49 9.17 -3.85
N PHE A 20 -20.00 10.31 -4.34
CA PHE A 20 -18.68 10.42 -4.96
C PHE A 20 -17.54 10.17 -3.95
N PHE A 21 -17.66 10.67 -2.73
CA PHE A 21 -16.70 10.38 -1.65
C PHE A 21 -16.75 8.92 -1.20
N ALA A 22 -17.93 8.29 -1.17
CA ALA A 22 -18.05 6.87 -0.84
C ALA A 22 -17.48 5.94 -1.93
N LEU A 23 -17.40 6.40 -3.18
CA LEU A 23 -16.79 5.69 -4.31
C LEU A 23 -15.29 5.97 -4.45
N SER A 24 -14.79 7.03 -3.82
CA SER A 24 -13.37 7.34 -3.80
C SER A 24 -12.73 6.46 -2.73
N ASP A 25 -12.30 5.27 -3.14
CA ASP A 25 -11.47 4.40 -2.31
C ASP A 25 -10.20 5.18 -1.96
N VAL A 26 -10.16 5.70 -0.72
CA VAL A 26 -8.98 6.31 -0.15
C VAL A 26 -7.96 5.19 -0.10
N SER A 27 -6.92 5.31 -0.92
CA SER A 27 -5.76 4.43 -0.87
C SER A 27 -5.18 4.49 0.54
N ASP A 28 -5.53 3.49 1.35
CA ASP A 28 -5.08 3.23 2.72
C ASP A 28 -3.59 2.86 2.71
N THR A 29 -2.75 3.73 2.17
CA THR A 29 -1.30 3.57 2.25
C THR A 29 -0.87 4.02 3.63
N VAL A 30 -0.53 3.05 4.47
CA VAL A 30 0.03 3.31 5.80
C VAL A 30 1.55 3.34 5.65
N ILE A 31 2.14 4.49 5.94
CA ILE A 31 3.59 4.64 6.05
C ILE A 31 3.94 4.42 7.52
N GLU A 32 4.57 3.29 7.82
CA GLU A 32 4.98 2.98 9.19
C GLU A 32 6.43 3.40 9.42
N PRO A 33 6.71 4.20 10.48
CA PRO A 33 8.08 4.49 10.87
C PRO A 33 8.76 3.20 11.33
N VAL A 34 10.05 3.06 11.01
CA VAL A 34 10.91 1.93 11.39
C VAL A 34 10.97 1.79 12.92
N THR A 35 10.02 1.06 13.49
CA THR A 35 10.00 0.70 14.91
C THR A 35 10.26 -0.79 15.12
N GLU A 36 9.98 -1.60 14.10
CA GLU A 36 10.37 -3.00 13.99
C GLU A 36 11.78 -3.12 13.38
N ASP A 37 12.53 -4.18 13.70
CA ASP A 37 13.85 -4.43 13.06
C ASP A 37 13.63 -4.74 11.58
N ILE A 38 13.75 -3.70 10.74
CA ILE A 38 13.52 -3.79 9.30
C ILE A 38 14.41 -4.86 8.64
N LYS A 39 15.56 -5.22 9.22
CA LYS A 39 16.42 -6.27 8.68
C LYS A 39 15.83 -7.65 8.92
N GLU A 40 15.28 -7.86 10.11
CA GLU A 40 14.55 -9.10 10.46
C GLU A 40 13.31 -9.22 9.58
N LEU A 41 12.55 -8.14 9.41
CA LEU A 41 11.35 -8.14 8.55
C LEU A 41 11.69 -8.47 7.09
N VAL A 42 12.70 -7.81 6.52
CA VAL A 42 13.16 -8.10 5.14
C VAL A 42 13.68 -9.54 5.04
N HIS A 43 14.41 -10.02 6.05
CA HIS A 43 14.89 -11.40 6.09
C HIS A 43 13.73 -12.39 6.06
N ASP A 44 12.74 -12.22 6.94
CA ASP A 44 11.60 -13.11 7.09
C ASP A 44 10.74 -13.17 5.82
N TYR A 45 10.54 -12.04 5.13
CA TYR A 45 9.91 -12.05 3.81
C TYR A 45 10.78 -12.75 2.76
N SER A 46 12.09 -12.52 2.76
CA SER A 46 13.01 -13.09 1.77
C SER A 46 13.12 -14.61 1.85
N VAL A 47 13.13 -15.16 3.07
CA VAL A 47 13.16 -16.62 3.32
C VAL A 47 11.77 -17.24 3.44
N ARG A 48 10.71 -16.43 3.31
CA ARG A 48 9.31 -16.82 3.41
C ARG A 48 8.91 -17.42 4.77
N ASN A 49 9.52 -16.95 5.86
CA ASN A 49 9.06 -17.22 7.22
C ASN A 49 7.67 -16.61 7.45
N ILE A 50 7.47 -15.41 6.91
CA ILE A 50 6.16 -14.74 6.83
C ILE A 50 5.74 -14.62 5.38
N THR A 51 4.42 -14.59 5.16
CA THR A 51 3.85 -14.52 3.81
C THR A 51 2.79 -13.44 3.74
N SER A 52 2.67 -12.82 2.57
CA SER A 52 1.64 -11.85 2.24
C SER A 52 1.35 -12.01 0.75
N PRO A 53 0.18 -11.55 0.25
CA PRO A 53 -0.14 -11.60 -1.18
C PRO A 53 0.95 -11.05 -2.10
N SER A 54 1.60 -9.95 -1.69
CA SER A 54 2.76 -9.40 -2.39
C SER A 54 3.72 -8.75 -1.40
N ALA A 55 5.01 -8.91 -1.66
CA ALA A 55 6.08 -8.16 -1.02
C ALA A 55 7.13 -7.84 -2.07
N SER A 56 7.47 -6.56 -2.23
CA SER A 56 8.53 -6.10 -3.12
C SER A 56 9.42 -5.11 -2.37
N ILE A 57 10.67 -5.00 -2.80
CA ILE A 57 11.66 -4.15 -2.14
C ILE A 57 12.40 -3.32 -3.19
N THR A 58 12.66 -2.06 -2.86
CA THR A 58 13.51 -1.14 -3.63
C THR A 58 14.76 -0.79 -2.84
N SER A 59 15.58 0.14 -3.32
CA SER A 59 16.71 0.66 -2.54
C SER A 59 16.30 1.49 -1.32
N HIS A 60 15.04 1.91 -1.24
CA HIS A 60 14.57 2.85 -0.19
C HIS A 60 13.33 2.38 0.55
N GLU A 61 12.60 1.39 0.03
CA GLU A 61 11.30 1.00 0.57
C GLU A 61 11.10 -0.52 0.52
N LEU A 62 10.49 -1.06 1.57
CA LEU A 62 9.82 -2.36 1.53
C LEU A 62 8.31 -2.12 1.39
N ILE A 63 7.70 -2.73 0.38
CA ILE A 63 6.31 -2.54 0.00
C ILE A 63 5.58 -3.86 0.16
N VAL A 64 4.62 -3.92 1.08
CA VAL A 64 3.85 -5.13 1.39
C VAL A 64 2.37 -4.90 1.09
N THR A 65 1.76 -5.80 0.32
CA THR A 65 0.31 -5.85 0.16
C THR A 65 -0.24 -6.96 1.05
N ASN A 66 -1.07 -6.59 2.02
CA ASN A 66 -1.68 -7.54 2.95
C ASN A 66 -2.91 -8.25 2.34
N HIS A 67 -3.51 -9.18 3.10
CA HIS A 67 -4.68 -9.96 2.65
C HIS A 67 -5.94 -9.11 2.42
N ASP A 68 -6.05 -7.96 3.06
CA ASP A 68 -7.13 -6.99 2.87
C ASP A 68 -6.87 -6.06 1.67
N GLN A 69 -5.87 -6.37 0.84
CA GLN A 69 -5.41 -5.57 -0.32
C GLN A 69 -4.87 -4.18 0.06
N LYS A 70 -4.63 -3.92 1.35
CA LYS A 70 -4.01 -2.68 1.79
C LYS A 70 -2.50 -2.75 1.62
N GLN A 71 -1.91 -1.62 1.28
CA GLN A 71 -0.47 -1.48 1.08
C GLN A 71 0.16 -0.82 2.30
N VAL A 72 1.16 -1.48 2.86
CA VAL A 72 2.02 -0.93 3.91
C VAL A 72 3.40 -0.69 3.30
N ILE A 73 3.94 0.51 3.55
CA ILE A 73 5.25 0.92 3.05
C ILE A 73 6.15 1.20 4.25
N TYR A 74 7.30 0.53 4.29
CA TYR A 74 8.34 0.74 5.28
C TYR A 74 9.53 1.43 4.63
N ASP A 75 9.95 2.57 5.18
CA ASP A 75 11.18 3.23 4.75
C ASP A 75 12.41 2.40 5.15
N LEU A 76 13.38 2.30 4.25
CA LEU A 76 14.65 1.61 4.49
C LEU A 76 15.74 2.62 4.94
N PRO A 77 16.73 2.15 5.74
CA PRO A 77 17.86 2.99 6.11
C PRO A 77 18.65 3.48 4.90
N LYS A 78 18.97 4.78 4.84
CA LYS A 78 19.67 5.40 3.71
C LYS A 78 21.11 4.90 3.52
N ASP A 79 21.73 4.43 4.59
CA ASP A 79 23.14 4.02 4.64
C ASP A 79 23.30 2.49 4.53
N GLU A 80 22.23 1.75 4.27
CA GLU A 80 22.23 0.30 4.10
C GLU A 80 21.54 -0.10 2.79
N PHE A 81 21.90 -1.27 2.24
CA PHE A 81 21.28 -1.80 1.03
C PHE A 81 21.04 -3.30 1.16
N PHE A 82 19.91 -3.76 0.64
CA PHE A 82 19.49 -5.16 0.70
C PHE A 82 19.68 -5.84 -0.66
N VAL A 83 20.38 -6.96 -0.67
CA VAL A 83 20.62 -7.75 -1.89
C VAL A 83 19.90 -9.08 -1.76
N SER A 84 18.96 -9.34 -2.69
CA SER A 84 18.34 -10.66 -2.84
C SER A 84 18.96 -11.37 -4.04
N ILE A 85 19.49 -12.58 -3.81
CA ILE A 85 20.13 -13.39 -4.83
C ILE A 85 19.38 -14.72 -4.92
N ALA A 86 18.96 -15.07 -6.13
CA ALA A 86 18.41 -16.38 -6.45
C ALA A 86 19.40 -17.14 -7.35
N PRO A 87 20.32 -17.93 -6.78
CA PRO A 87 21.24 -18.74 -7.56
C PRO A 87 20.48 -19.71 -8.46
N TYR A 88 21.02 -19.96 -9.65
CA TYR A 88 20.48 -20.92 -10.60
C TYR A 88 21.63 -21.74 -11.22
N TYR A 89 21.31 -22.93 -11.71
CA TYR A 89 22.30 -23.79 -12.40
C TYR A 89 22.38 -23.45 -13.88
N ASP A 90 21.27 -23.59 -14.62
CA ASP A 90 21.27 -23.49 -16.08
C ASP A 90 20.51 -22.27 -16.63
N HIS A 91 19.33 -21.95 -16.09
CA HIS A 91 18.46 -20.89 -16.59
C HIS A 91 18.00 -19.94 -15.49
N THR A 92 17.85 -18.66 -15.85
CA THR A 92 17.38 -17.57 -14.97
C THR A 92 16.29 -16.76 -15.64
N HIS A 93 15.69 -15.84 -14.88
CA HIS A 93 14.69 -14.88 -15.36
C HIS A 93 15.27 -13.46 -15.24
N PRO A 94 15.09 -12.59 -16.25
CA PRO A 94 15.39 -11.17 -16.16
C PRO A 94 14.33 -10.39 -15.37
#